data_AF-L1P935-F1
#
_entry.id   AF-L1P935-F1
#
_cell.length_a   1.000
_cell.length_b   1.000
_cell.length_c   1.000
_cell.angle_alpha   90.00
_cell.angle_beta   90.00
_cell.angle_gamma   90.00
#
_symmetry.space_group_name_H-M   'P 1'
#
loop_
_entity.id
_entity.type
_entity.pdbx_description
1 polymer ?
#
loop_
_entity_poly.entity_id
_entity_poly.type
_entity_poly.pdbx_seq_one_letter_code
_entity_poly.pdbx_strand_id
1 'polypeptide(L)'
;MKTKKSTPIKVVGFGKKSAEAEKENTLKGADYVFLDKEISYTEEQIGTILEDETELVFFVAYVNEIITESVTITQLCKELGIATIGLLISERQKTTQSEELKSFRQSLDGIYIVKEEDSYPRVLSIIDNCISYFSDCHILK
;
A
#
# COMPACT_ATOMS: atom_id res chain seq x y z
N MET A 1 -9.95 4.06 -28.62
CA MET A 1 -9.97 4.52 -27.21
C MET A 1 -8.54 4.61 -26.75
N LYS A 2 -8.09 5.73 -26.17
CA LYS A 2 -6.76 5.77 -25.55
C LYS A 2 -6.87 5.02 -24.23
N THR A 3 -6.34 3.80 -24.16
CA THR A 3 -6.15 3.11 -22.88
C THR A 3 -5.29 4.03 -22.02
N LYS A 4 -5.84 4.41 -20.86
CA LYS A 4 -5.06 5.09 -19.83
C LYS A 4 -3.93 4.09 -19.51
N LYS A 5 -2.66 4.46 -19.72
CA LYS A 5 -1.54 3.64 -19.23
C LYS A 5 -1.77 3.49 -17.73
N SER A 6 -2.20 2.32 -17.29
CA SER A 6 -2.29 2.02 -15.87
C SER A 6 -0.87 2.08 -15.32
N THR A 7 -0.70 2.67 -14.13
CA THR A 7 0.62 2.69 -13.52
C THR A 7 0.92 1.33 -12.90
N PRO A 8 2.12 0.75 -13.08
CA PRO A 8 2.45 -0.55 -12.53
C PRO A 8 2.50 -0.55 -10.99
N ILE A 9 2.47 0.63 -10.38
CA ILE A 9 2.55 0.82 -8.93
C ILE A 9 1.21 1.34 -8.43
N LYS A 10 0.70 0.68 -7.39
CA LYS A 10 -0.49 1.09 -6.64
C LYS A 10 -0.13 1.31 -5.18
N VAL A 11 -0.73 2.33 -4.58
CA VAL A 11 -0.58 2.63 -3.15
C VAL A 11 -1.94 2.51 -2.50
N VAL A 12 -2.04 1.62 -1.53
CA VAL A 12 -3.25 1.36 -0.75
C VAL A 12 -3.03 1.86 0.67
N GLY A 13 -3.71 2.95 1.01
CA GLY A 13 -3.70 3.52 2.36
C GLY A 13 -4.77 2.88 3.24
N PHE A 14 -4.40 2.42 4.43
CA PHE A 14 -5.35 1.95 5.44
C PHE A 14 -5.60 3.04 6.49
N GLY A 15 -6.88 3.30 6.76
CA GLY A 15 -7.32 4.16 7.85
C GLY A 15 -7.25 5.67 7.55
N LYS A 16 -7.81 6.45 8.47
CA LYS A 16 -8.02 7.89 8.32
C LYS A 16 -6.70 8.65 8.30
N LYS A 17 -5.70 8.26 9.09
CA LYS A 17 -4.42 8.97 9.11
C LYS A 17 -3.64 8.80 7.80
N SER A 18 -3.73 7.62 7.18
CA SER A 18 -3.14 7.44 5.84
C SER A 18 -3.85 8.31 4.81
N ALA A 19 -5.19 8.36 4.85
CA ALA A 19 -5.99 9.17 3.92
C ALA A 19 -5.74 10.69 4.07
N GLU A 20 -5.52 11.16 5.31
CA GLU A 20 -5.21 12.57 5.57
C GLU A 20 -3.81 12.95 5.08
N ALA A 21 -2.82 12.10 5.35
CA ALA A 21 -1.44 12.40 5.02
C ALA A 21 -1.16 12.43 3.50
N GLU A 22 -1.95 11.72 2.69
CA GLU A 22 -1.82 11.75 1.23
C GLU A 22 -2.54 12.93 0.56
N LYS A 23 -3.56 13.55 1.17
CA LYS A 23 -4.23 14.72 0.58
C LYS A 23 -3.28 15.86 0.25
N GLU A 24 -2.14 15.90 0.94
CA GLU A 24 -1.09 16.88 0.74
C GLU A 24 0.12 16.32 -0.03
N ASN A 25 0.20 15.01 -0.27
CA ASN A 25 1.43 14.32 -0.66
C ASN A 25 1.25 13.13 -1.62
N THR A 26 0.67 13.34 -2.81
CA THR A 26 0.60 12.31 -3.86
C THR A 26 1.79 12.40 -4.82
N LEU A 27 2.36 11.25 -5.19
CA LEU A 27 3.42 11.15 -6.19
C LEU A 27 2.82 10.85 -7.56
N LYS A 28 3.37 11.44 -8.62
CA LYS A 28 3.00 11.04 -9.98
C LYS A 28 3.62 9.68 -10.29
N GLY A 29 2.90 8.81 -11.00
CA GLY A 29 3.41 7.49 -11.39
C GLY A 29 2.95 6.34 -10.50
N ALA A 30 2.04 6.60 -9.56
CA ALA A 30 1.30 5.58 -8.83
C ALA A 30 -0.19 5.93 -8.77
N ASP A 31 -1.03 4.90 -8.72
CA ASP A 31 -2.45 5.02 -8.45
C ASP A 31 -2.71 4.83 -6.95
N TYR A 32 -3.56 5.69 -6.37
CA TYR A 32 -3.80 5.73 -4.93
C TYR A 32 -5.23 5.32 -4.60
N VAL A 33 -5.38 4.44 -3.61
CA VAL A 33 -6.67 3.94 -3.11
C VAL A 33 -6.65 3.95 -1.59
N PHE A 34 -7.76 4.32 -0.96
CA PHE A 34 -7.89 4.33 0.50
C PHE A 34 -9.00 3.42 0.96
N LEU A 35 -8.70 2.67 2.00
CA LEU A 35 -9.63 1.76 2.64
C LEU A 35 -9.78 2.16 4.11
N ASP A 36 -11.01 2.52 4.48
CA ASP A 36 -11.35 2.90 5.84
C ASP A 36 -11.53 1.65 6.69
N LYS A 37 -10.92 1.63 7.88
CA LYS A 37 -11.05 0.54 8.86
C LYS A 37 -12.48 0.35 9.35
N GLU A 38 -13.31 1.38 9.26
CA GLU A 38 -14.72 1.34 9.67
C GLU A 38 -15.65 0.72 8.60
N ILE A 39 -15.13 0.42 7.41
CA ILE A 39 -15.89 -0.15 6.29
C ILE A 39 -15.41 -1.58 6.05
N SER A 40 -16.34 -2.52 5.96
CA SER A 40 -16.05 -3.87 5.48
C SER A 40 -16.10 -3.91 3.95
N TYR A 41 -15.06 -4.45 3.34
CA TYR A 41 -14.93 -4.58 1.90
C TYR A 41 -15.11 -6.03 1.48
N THR A 42 -15.90 -6.27 0.43
CA THR A 42 -16.02 -7.61 -0.15
C THR A 42 -14.81 -7.95 -1.00
N GLU A 43 -14.56 -9.24 -1.21
CA GLU A 43 -13.50 -9.73 -2.09
C GLU A 43 -13.64 -9.16 -3.52
N GLU A 44 -14.86 -9.04 -4.01
CA GLU A 44 -15.18 -8.47 -5.32
C GLU A 44 -14.84 -6.97 -5.40
N GLN A 45 -15.10 -6.21 -4.32
CA GLN A 45 -14.68 -4.82 -4.22
C GLN A 45 -13.15 -4.67 -4.14
N ILE A 46 -12.47 -5.59 -3.48
CA ILE A 46 -11.01 -5.62 -3.42
C ILE A 46 -10.41 -5.97 -4.79
N GLY A 47 -10.99 -6.93 -5.51
CA GLY A 47 -10.55 -7.32 -6.85
C GLY A 47 -10.62 -6.15 -7.84
N THR A 48 -11.67 -5.34 -7.78
CA THR A 48 -11.79 -4.13 -8.63
C THR A 48 -10.78 -3.04 -8.26
N ILE A 49 -10.20 -3.06 -7.06
CA ILE A 49 -9.11 -2.16 -6.68
C ILE A 49 -7.78 -2.58 -7.30
N LEU A 50 -7.58 -3.85 -7.68
CA LEU A 50 -6.28 -4.40 -8.08
C LEU A 50 -6.05 -4.51 -9.61
N GLU A 51 -6.82 -3.80 -10.45
CA GLU A 51 -6.89 -3.92 -11.94
C GLU A 51 -5.59 -4.23 -12.74
N ASP A 52 -5.84 -4.85 -13.92
CA ASP A 52 -5.05 -5.67 -14.87
C ASP A 52 -3.58 -5.35 -15.23
N GLU A 53 -2.97 -4.27 -14.76
CA GLU A 53 -1.55 -3.95 -15.05
C GLU A 53 -0.74 -3.59 -13.79
N THR A 54 -1.30 -3.79 -12.61
CA THR A 54 -0.59 -3.54 -11.34
C THR A 54 0.49 -4.61 -11.14
N GLU A 55 1.76 -4.21 -11.01
CA GLU A 55 2.90 -5.11 -10.75
C GLU A 55 3.34 -5.05 -9.28
N LEU A 56 3.12 -3.90 -8.61
CA LEU A 56 3.55 -3.65 -7.23
C LEU A 56 2.47 -2.88 -6.45
N VAL A 57 2.14 -3.36 -5.25
CA VAL A 57 1.27 -2.67 -4.30
C VAL A 57 2.05 -2.28 -3.05
N PHE A 58 2.02 -0.99 -2.72
CA PHE A 58 2.44 -0.47 -1.41
C PHE A 58 1.23 -0.38 -0.49
N PHE A 59 1.30 -1.02 0.68
CA PHE A 59 0.32 -0.83 1.74
C PHE A 59 0.85 0.16 2.76
N VAL A 60 0.27 1.35 2.82
CA VAL A 60 0.68 2.42 3.74
C VAL A 60 -0.31 2.48 4.88
N ALA A 61 0.16 2.35 6.11
CA ALA A 61 -0.72 2.39 7.27
C ALA A 61 0.02 2.73 8.56
N TYR A 62 -0.70 3.34 9.49
CA TYR A 62 -0.28 3.28 10.88
C TYR A 62 -0.50 1.86 11.40
N VAL A 63 0.41 1.37 12.24
CA VAL A 63 0.39 -0.01 12.74
C VAL A 63 -0.94 -0.37 13.44
N ASN A 64 -1.61 0.60 14.07
CA ASN A 64 -2.92 0.43 14.72
C ASN A 64 -4.13 0.59 13.78
N GLU A 65 -3.92 1.06 12.56
CA GLU A 65 -4.96 1.29 11.55
C GLU A 65 -5.07 0.17 10.52
N ILE A 66 -4.27 -0.89 10.66
CA ILE A 66 -4.45 -2.11 9.86
C ILE A 66 -5.88 -2.62 9.99
N ILE A 67 -6.49 -2.89 8.82
CA ILE A 67 -7.87 -3.36 8.70
C ILE A 67 -7.92 -4.89 8.70
N THR A 68 -9.08 -5.46 9.00
CA THR A 68 -9.29 -6.91 9.07
C THR A 68 -9.04 -7.59 7.71
N GLU A 69 -9.45 -6.93 6.63
CA GLU A 69 -9.38 -7.40 5.24
C GLU A 69 -7.96 -7.32 4.66
N SER A 70 -6.99 -6.74 5.39
CA SER A 70 -5.62 -6.54 4.90
C SER A 70 -4.96 -7.84 4.44
N VAL A 71 -5.18 -8.96 5.15
CA VAL A 71 -4.69 -10.28 4.76
C VAL A 71 -5.35 -10.77 3.48
N THR A 72 -6.67 -10.64 3.36
CA THR A 72 -7.42 -11.02 2.15
C THR A 72 -6.92 -10.25 0.93
N ILE A 73 -6.68 -8.94 1.07
CA ILE A 73 -6.16 -8.10 -0.01
C ILE A 73 -4.77 -8.60 -0.44
N THR A 74 -3.87 -8.91 0.50
CA THR A 74 -2.53 -9.43 0.17
C THR A 74 -2.58 -10.82 -0.48
N GLN A 75 -3.53 -11.67 -0.09
CA GLN A 75 -3.73 -12.98 -0.71
C GLN A 75 -4.17 -12.86 -2.16
N LEU A 76 -5.13 -11.97 -2.46
CA LEU A 76 -5.54 -11.68 -3.83
C LEU A 76 -4.38 -11.13 -4.67
N CYS A 77 -3.56 -10.22 -4.11
CA CYS A 77 -2.36 -9.74 -4.80
C CYS A 77 -1.44 -10.91 -5.20
N LYS A 78 -1.22 -11.86 -4.29
CA LYS A 78 -0.39 -13.04 -4.53
C LYS A 78 -0.97 -13.96 -5.60
N GLU A 79 -2.29 -14.17 -5.62
CA GLU A 79 -2.98 -14.95 -6.65
C GLU A 79 -2.86 -14.32 -8.03
N LEU A 80 -2.85 -12.98 -8.08
CA LEU A 80 -2.67 -12.19 -9.30
C LEU A 80 -1.19 -12.01 -9.70
N GLY A 81 -0.23 -12.52 -8.90
CA GLY A 81 1.21 -12.37 -9.17
C GLY A 81 1.75 -10.97 -8.93
N ILE A 82 1.07 -10.16 -8.13
CA ILE A 82 1.42 -8.77 -7.79
C ILE A 82 2.31 -8.77 -6.55
N ALA A 83 3.45 -8.08 -6.62
CA ALA A 83 4.34 -7.92 -5.47
C ALA A 83 3.75 -6.97 -4.41
N THR A 84 3.99 -7.25 -3.14
CA THR A 84 3.40 -6.50 -2.03
C THR A 84 4.45 -6.00 -1.02
N ILE A 85 4.42 -4.70 -0.71
CA ILE A 85 5.31 -4.08 0.29
C ILE A 85 4.48 -3.32 1.31
N GLY A 86 4.62 -3.67 2.59
CA GLY A 86 4.05 -2.89 3.70
C GLY A 86 4.97 -1.75 4.13
N LEU A 87 4.47 -0.51 4.12
CA LEU A 87 5.13 0.68 4.65
C LEU A 87 4.37 1.13 5.91
N LEU A 88 4.77 0.59 7.06
CA LEU A 88 4.04 0.78 8.32
C LEU A 88 4.63 1.88 9.18
N ILE A 89 3.77 2.74 9.71
CA ILE A 89 4.15 3.83 10.61
C ILE A 89 3.87 3.41 12.05
N SER A 90 4.93 3.33 12.86
CA SER A 90 4.84 3.01 14.28
C SER A 90 4.85 4.29 15.12
N GLU A 91 3.76 4.51 15.85
CA GLU A 91 3.67 5.55 16.88
C GLU A 91 4.61 5.22 18.06
N ARG A 92 5.00 6.25 18.84
CA ARG A 92 5.93 6.12 19.99
C ARG A 92 5.45 5.18 21.10
N GLN A 93 4.15 4.89 21.19
CA GLN A 93 3.61 4.00 22.22
C GLN A 93 3.87 2.53 21.88
N LYS A 94 4.03 1.69 22.91
CA LYS A 94 4.10 0.22 22.75
C LYS A 94 2.82 -0.22 22.05
N THR A 95 2.92 -0.44 20.74
CA THR A 95 1.82 -0.93 19.93
C THR A 95 1.55 -2.37 20.35
N THR A 96 0.37 -2.62 20.91
CA THR A 96 -0.13 -3.97 21.14
C THR A 96 -0.11 -4.69 19.80
N GLN A 97 0.69 -5.75 19.69
CA GLN A 97 0.75 -6.54 18.46
C GLN A 97 -0.55 -7.31 18.31
N SER A 98 -1.47 -6.78 17.53
CA SER A 98 -2.71 -7.47 17.20
C SER A 98 -2.42 -8.68 16.29
N GLU A 99 -3.30 -9.69 16.32
CA GLU A 99 -3.14 -10.88 15.48
C GLU A 99 -3.28 -10.53 13.99
N GLU A 100 -4.06 -9.49 13.66
CA GLU A 100 -4.19 -8.94 12.31
C GLU A 100 -2.87 -8.38 11.82
N LEU A 101 -2.17 -7.58 12.66
CA LEU A 101 -0.85 -7.05 12.30
C LEU A 101 0.16 -8.18 12.08
N LYS A 102 0.16 -9.22 12.92
CA LYS A 102 1.07 -10.36 12.74
C LYS A 102 0.80 -11.10 11.44
N SER A 103 -0.48 -11.38 11.17
CA SER A 103 -0.91 -12.09 9.96
C SER A 103 -0.60 -11.28 8.70
N PHE A 104 -0.88 -9.98 8.73
CA PHE A 104 -0.57 -9.06 7.64
C PHE A 104 0.93 -8.98 7.36
N ARG A 105 1.78 -8.94 8.39
CA ARG A 105 3.24 -8.96 8.21
C ARG A 105 3.74 -10.23 7.53
N GLN A 106 3.09 -11.35 7.77
CA GLN A 106 3.48 -12.65 7.21
C GLN A 106 2.97 -12.85 5.78
N SER A 107 1.95 -12.11 5.36
CA SER A 107 1.38 -12.22 4.02
C SER A 107 2.08 -11.34 2.98
N LEU A 108 2.87 -10.35 3.41
CA LEU A 108 3.62 -9.43 2.54
C LEU A 108 4.94 -10.03 2.02
N ASP A 109 5.36 -9.62 0.82
CA ASP A 109 6.68 -9.95 0.28
C ASP A 109 7.80 -9.13 0.93
N GLY A 110 7.49 -7.89 1.34
CA GLY A 110 8.42 -7.01 2.03
C GLY A 110 7.72 -6.10 3.04
N ILE A 111 8.45 -5.71 4.08
CA ILE A 111 7.94 -4.76 5.08
C ILE A 111 9.01 -3.78 5.53
N TYR A 112 8.64 -2.51 5.60
CA TYR A 112 9.39 -1.44 6.22
C TYR A 112 8.56 -0.80 7.31
N ILE A 113 9.14 -0.67 8.50
CA ILE A 113 8.51 0.01 9.64
C ILE A 113 9.27 1.30 9.91
N VAL A 114 8.58 2.43 9.80
CA VAL A 114 9.11 3.76 10.04
C VAL A 114 8.56 4.30 11.35
N LYS A 115 9.39 4.99 12.12
CA LYS A 115 8.91 5.70 13.33
C LYS A 115 8.14 6.94 12.90
N GLU A 116 7.07 7.26 13.63
CA GLU A 116 6.21 8.41 13.35
C GLU A 116 6.98 9.74 13.14
N GLU A 117 8.04 9.93 13.91
CA GLU A 117 8.92 11.12 13.90
C GLU A 117 9.58 11.39 12.53
N ASP A 118 9.77 10.34 11.72
CA ASP A 118 10.40 10.38 10.41
C ASP A 118 9.41 10.03 9.27
N SER A 119 8.12 9.85 9.61
CA SER A 119 7.23 8.91 8.92
C SER A 119 6.94 9.24 7.47
N TYR A 120 6.14 10.27 7.21
CA TYR A 120 5.51 10.43 5.91
C TYR A 120 6.49 10.80 4.79
N PRO A 121 7.41 11.77 4.97
CA PRO A 121 8.43 12.05 3.97
C PRO A 121 9.30 10.84 3.64
N ARG A 122 9.57 9.97 4.62
CA ARG A 122 10.36 8.76 4.40
C ARG A 122 9.58 7.68 3.65
N VAL A 123 8.30 7.49 3.97
CA VAL A 123 7.38 6.61 3.22
C VAL A 123 7.32 7.04 1.76
N LEU A 124 7.10 8.34 1.50
CA LEU A 124 7.05 8.89 0.15
C LEU A 124 8.37 8.70 -0.59
N SER A 125 9.51 8.95 0.06
CA SER A 125 10.82 8.74 -0.55
C SER A 125 11.05 7.29 -0.98
N ILE A 126 10.54 6.30 -0.23
CA ILE A 126 10.61 4.89 -0.64
C ILE A 126 9.79 4.65 -1.90
N ILE A 127 8.54 5.15 -1.92
CA ILE A 127 7.64 5.00 -3.08
C ILE A 127 8.24 5.70 -4.32
N ASP A 128 8.75 6.92 -4.17
CA ASP A 128 9.33 7.73 -5.26
C ASP A 128 10.55 7.05 -5.91
N ASN A 129 11.42 6.44 -5.10
CA ASN A 129 12.55 5.66 -5.61
C ASN A 129 12.08 4.45 -6.43
N CYS A 130 11.01 3.77 -5.99
CA CYS A 130 10.44 2.65 -6.74
C CYS A 130 9.78 3.11 -8.03
N ILE A 131 9.02 4.21 -8.01
CA ILE A 131 8.45 4.81 -9.23
C ILE A 131 9.55 5.14 -10.25
N SER A 132 10.65 5.74 -9.79
CA SER A 132 11.79 6.07 -10.64
C SER A 132 12.41 4.81 -11.27
N TYR A 133 12.64 3.78 -10.46
CA TYR A 133 13.18 2.50 -10.94
C TYR A 133 12.28 1.83 -12.01
N PHE A 134 10.97 1.74 -11.76
CA PHE A 134 10.04 1.17 -12.74
C PHE A 134 10.01 2.01 -14.01
N SER A 135 9.99 3.33 -13.89
CA SER A 135 10.01 4.24 -15.05
C SER A 135 11.26 4.02 -15.91
N ASP A 136 12.44 3.90 -15.29
CA ASP A 136 13.71 3.66 -16.00
C ASP A 136 13.76 2.27 -16.64
N CYS A 137 13.24 1.24 -15.97
CA CYS A 137 13.17 -0.12 -16.51
C CYS A 137 12.17 -0.24 -17.68
N HIS A 138 11.06 0.49 -17.66
CA HIS A 138 10.07 0.50 -18.74
C HIS A 138 10.45 1.40 -19.93
N ILE A 139 11.45 2.29 -19.79
CA ILE A 139 12.04 3.05 -20.92
C ILE A 139 12.94 2.16 -21.79
N LEU A 140 13.37 1.00 -21.29
CA LEU A 140 14.28 0.06 -21.97
C LEU A 140 13.58 -1.13 -22.68
N LYS A 141 12.25 -1.12 -22.79
CA LYS A 141 11.47 -2.06 -23.62
C LYS A 141 10.95 -1.38 -24.89
#